data_AF-A0A1G3Z1Q0-F1
#
_entry.id   AF-A0A1G3Z1Q0-F1
#
_cell.length_a   1.000
_cell.length_b   1.000
_cell.length_c   1.000
_cell.angle_alpha   90.00
_cell.angle_beta   90.00
_cell.angle_gamma   90.00
#
_symmetry.space_group_name_H-M   'P 1'
#
loop_
_entity.id
_entity.type
_entity.pdbx_description
1 polymer ?
#
loop_
_entity_poly.entity_id
_entity_poly.type
_entity_poly.pdbx_seq_one_letter_code
_entity_poly.pdbx_strand_id
1 'polypeptide(L)'
;MDDQFLLDFYTQHERHAWIGTEPSFEMDVIDLKKCTNFRVNPQLHQQYDAVWFWQEALHEQHTFSWRIMLDECIRLLKKDGYLIVRTRQSNQITIPMIKSFLWRNPNLKVSVFYEKCASAGFQLGEFNIIFQIERLHFECYQSKLWTFSMLTGGQRDENVVRFLKSIRDKDPEFKHEILISGPQKELYAPYAVKYVDTSSIRENYAEIARKKNLIAAAATHPNLMIAHDRYWLSDTFFKDFEKYGYDFDFLAVKQLWDDGDEYPYYCFVYNNDLTWSYPVKSDNYQYLFNYYQYVNGGFTVVKTHSLKKIKFNDLLFWEQMEDVELTQEFLKHSIIPRVNYLAHAVTAFDGTKRSQGFKMFDLFDGLKIWNFVQHANIGKLNNPLGLNKRNYIKKWVLKFTSRVIPMLNKLEQKWRSKPN
;
A
#
# COMPACT_ATOMS: atom_id res chain seq x y z
N MET A 1 16.52 -9.05 -29.53
CA MET A 1 15.80 -10.05 -28.72
C MET A 1 15.80 -11.30 -29.56
N ASP A 2 16.56 -12.32 -29.15
CA ASP A 2 16.88 -13.46 -30.02
C ASP A 2 15.99 -14.68 -29.72
N ASP A 3 14.92 -14.46 -28.95
CA ASP A 3 13.98 -15.50 -28.57
C ASP A 3 12.79 -15.53 -29.52
N GLN A 4 12.80 -16.48 -30.46
CA GLN A 4 11.72 -16.63 -31.45
C GLN A 4 10.35 -16.77 -30.78
N PHE A 5 10.27 -17.42 -29.62
CA PHE A 5 9.01 -17.56 -28.90
C PHE A 5 8.44 -16.21 -28.47
N LEU A 6 9.28 -15.26 -28.04
CA LEU A 6 8.83 -13.94 -27.62
C LEU A 6 8.42 -13.07 -28.80
N LEU A 7 9.07 -13.25 -29.96
CA LEU A 7 8.67 -12.62 -31.21
C LEU A 7 7.28 -13.12 -31.64
N ASP A 8 7.10 -14.44 -31.67
CA ASP A 8 5.80 -15.04 -32.02
C ASP A 8 4.72 -14.60 -31.03
N PHE A 9 5.02 -14.59 -29.73
CA PHE A 9 4.11 -14.12 -28.68
C PHE A 9 3.70 -12.65 -28.88
N TYR A 10 4.64 -11.76 -29.22
CA TYR A 10 4.31 -10.37 -29.51
C TYR A 10 3.30 -10.23 -30.65
N THR A 11 3.43 -11.03 -31.71
CA THR A 11 2.53 -10.95 -32.87
C THR A 11 1.12 -11.49 -32.63
N GLN A 12 0.88 -12.22 -31.53
CA GLN A 12 -0.40 -12.88 -31.23
C GLN A 12 -1.36 -12.02 -30.39
N HIS A 13 -0.91 -10.88 -29.87
CA HIS A 13 -1.69 -10.04 -28.97
C HIS A 13 -1.73 -8.59 -29.50
N GLU A 14 -2.83 -7.89 -29.25
CA GLU A 14 -3.08 -6.60 -29.89
C GLU A 14 -2.45 -5.44 -29.10
N ARG A 15 -2.67 -5.39 -27.78
CA ARG A 15 -2.23 -4.25 -26.95
C ARG A 15 -1.16 -4.64 -25.95
N HIS A 16 0.02 -4.05 -26.15
CA HIS A 16 1.21 -4.27 -25.32
C HIS A 16 1.63 -3.00 -24.60
N ALA A 17 1.96 -3.12 -23.31
CA ALA A 17 2.65 -2.09 -22.55
C ALA A 17 4.10 -2.49 -22.29
N TRP A 18 5.03 -1.56 -22.47
CA TRP A 18 6.44 -1.72 -22.13
C TRP A 18 6.80 -0.87 -20.92
N ILE A 19 7.25 -1.51 -19.84
CA ILE A 19 7.71 -0.81 -18.64
C ILE A 19 9.16 -0.36 -18.85
N GLY A 20 9.36 0.94 -19.06
CA GLY A 20 10.65 1.53 -19.38
C GLY A 20 10.52 2.77 -20.26
N THR A 21 11.52 3.00 -21.09
CA THR A 21 11.64 4.16 -22.01
C THR A 21 11.93 3.78 -23.45
N GLU A 22 12.45 2.57 -23.69
CA GLU A 22 12.99 2.12 -24.97
C GLU A 22 12.44 0.72 -25.28
N PRO A 23 11.23 0.62 -25.88
CA PRO A 23 10.64 -0.66 -26.20
C PRO A 23 11.38 -1.33 -27.36
N SER A 24 11.48 -2.67 -27.31
CA SER A 24 12.08 -3.45 -28.41
C SER A 24 11.15 -3.57 -29.63
N PHE A 25 9.87 -3.24 -29.46
CA PHE A 25 8.82 -3.32 -30.47
C PHE A 25 7.92 -2.09 -30.40
N GLU A 26 6.97 -1.96 -31.33
CA GLU A 26 5.95 -0.92 -31.25
C GLU A 26 4.96 -1.27 -30.13
N MET A 27 5.08 -0.56 -29.00
CA MET A 27 4.33 -0.79 -27.76
C MET A 27 4.09 0.54 -27.04
N ASP A 28 3.03 0.59 -26.22
CA ASP A 28 2.80 1.75 -25.35
C ASP A 28 3.89 1.79 -24.26
N VAL A 29 4.65 2.88 -24.18
CA VAL A 29 5.74 3.03 -23.21
C VAL A 29 5.23 3.61 -21.90
N ILE A 30 5.53 2.94 -20.79
CA ILE A 30 5.12 3.35 -19.44
C ILE A 30 6.36 3.45 -18.54
N ASP A 31 6.71 4.69 -18.16
CA ASP A 31 7.81 4.97 -17.24
C ASP A 31 7.28 5.09 -15.80
N LEU A 32 7.18 3.93 -15.11
CA LEU A 32 6.70 3.87 -13.73
C LEU A 32 7.53 4.74 -12.77
N LYS A 33 8.85 4.90 -13.01
CA LYS A 33 9.74 5.62 -12.09
C LYS A 33 9.49 7.12 -12.05
N LYS A 34 8.88 7.67 -13.11
CA LYS A 34 8.40 9.07 -13.13
C LYS A 34 7.07 9.27 -12.42
N CYS A 35 6.39 8.18 -12.03
CA CYS A 35 5.13 8.25 -11.31
C CYS A 35 5.34 8.23 -9.79
N THR A 36 4.61 9.08 -9.06
CA THR A 36 4.52 9.00 -7.60
C THR A 36 3.93 7.66 -7.20
N ASN A 37 4.57 6.94 -6.25
CA ASN A 37 4.16 5.60 -5.83
C ASN A 37 4.02 4.60 -7.01
N PHE A 38 4.78 4.81 -8.10
CA PHE A 38 4.66 4.03 -9.34
C PHE A 38 3.23 3.92 -9.89
N ARG A 39 2.34 4.85 -9.55
CA ARG A 39 0.93 4.81 -9.93
C ARG A 39 0.74 5.53 -11.27
N VAL A 40 0.31 4.80 -12.29
CA VAL A 40 0.04 5.40 -13.61
C VAL A 40 -1.31 6.11 -13.63
N ASN A 41 -1.57 6.84 -14.71
CA ASN A 41 -2.91 7.38 -14.98
C ASN A 41 -3.92 6.22 -15.03
N PRO A 42 -5.04 6.27 -14.28
CA PRO A 42 -6.02 5.19 -14.23
C PRO A 42 -6.68 4.87 -15.58
N GLN A 43 -6.60 5.76 -16.57
CA GLN A 43 -7.04 5.47 -17.93
C GLN A 43 -6.23 4.35 -18.62
N LEU A 44 -5.02 4.08 -18.15
CA LEU A 44 -4.16 3.00 -18.65
C LEU A 44 -4.43 1.66 -17.94
N HIS A 45 -5.19 1.65 -16.83
CA HIS A 45 -5.56 0.41 -16.17
C HIS A 45 -6.52 -0.40 -17.04
N GLN A 46 -6.36 -1.72 -17.00
CA GLN A 46 -7.26 -2.66 -17.67
C GLN A 46 -7.28 -2.56 -19.20
N GLN A 47 -6.20 -2.08 -19.80
CA GLN A 47 -6.12 -1.80 -21.24
C GLN A 47 -5.32 -2.82 -22.04
N TYR A 48 -4.42 -3.58 -21.39
CA TYR A 48 -3.37 -4.33 -22.06
C TYR A 48 -3.60 -5.83 -22.02
N ASP A 49 -3.34 -6.49 -23.14
CA ASP A 49 -3.28 -7.95 -23.24
C ASP A 49 -1.97 -8.47 -22.64
N ALA A 50 -0.88 -7.70 -22.81
CA ALA A 50 0.44 -8.06 -22.31
C ALA A 50 1.19 -6.85 -21.74
N VAL A 51 1.86 -7.04 -20.59
CA VAL A 51 2.69 -6.02 -19.94
C VAL A 51 4.11 -6.54 -19.77
N TRP A 52 5.09 -5.80 -20.27
CA TRP A 52 6.49 -6.20 -20.36
C TRP A 52 7.32 -5.47 -19.31
N PHE A 53 7.62 -6.14 -18.20
CA PHE A 53 8.64 -5.72 -17.24
C PHE A 53 9.99 -6.27 -17.69
N TRP A 54 10.58 -5.61 -18.69
CA TRP A 54 11.71 -6.18 -19.44
C TRP A 54 12.95 -5.31 -19.49
N GLN A 55 12.84 -4.02 -19.85
CA GLN A 55 14.01 -3.16 -20.13
C GLN A 55 15.01 -3.12 -18.99
N GLU A 56 14.52 -2.89 -17.78
CA GLU A 56 15.27 -3.09 -16.55
C GLU A 56 14.73 -4.36 -15.91
N ALA A 57 15.62 -5.30 -15.60
CA ALA A 57 15.19 -6.55 -15.03
C ALA A 57 14.63 -6.33 -13.62
N LEU A 58 13.67 -7.13 -13.19
CA LEU A 58 13.00 -6.93 -11.90
C LEU A 58 13.98 -6.98 -10.72
N HIS A 59 15.01 -7.83 -10.80
CA HIS A 59 16.06 -7.95 -9.78
C HIS A 59 16.96 -6.71 -9.63
N GLU A 60 16.94 -5.79 -10.61
CA GLU A 60 17.66 -4.52 -10.58
C GLU A 60 16.86 -3.44 -9.81
N GLN A 61 15.57 -3.71 -9.55
CA GLN A 61 14.72 -2.81 -8.79
C GLN A 61 15.03 -2.88 -7.29
N HIS A 62 14.76 -1.77 -6.60
CA HIS A 62 14.97 -1.71 -5.17
C HIS A 62 14.12 -2.74 -4.42
N THR A 63 14.69 -3.37 -3.37
CA THR A 63 14.03 -4.47 -2.64
C THR A 63 12.68 -4.09 -2.01
N PHE A 64 12.47 -2.79 -1.74
CA PHE A 64 11.21 -2.25 -1.22
C PHE A 64 10.24 -1.75 -2.31
N SER A 65 10.64 -1.73 -3.57
CA SER A 65 9.83 -1.13 -4.65
C SER A 65 9.24 -2.16 -5.61
N TRP A 66 9.92 -3.28 -5.84
CA TRP A 66 9.53 -4.24 -6.89
C TRP A 66 8.09 -4.76 -6.77
N ARG A 67 7.58 -4.95 -5.53
CA ARG A 67 6.19 -5.38 -5.30
C ARG A 67 5.17 -4.34 -5.74
N ILE A 68 5.47 -3.06 -5.49
CA ILE A 68 4.60 -1.95 -5.90
C ILE A 68 4.57 -1.85 -7.43
N MET A 69 5.73 -1.97 -8.06
CA MET A 69 5.81 -1.92 -9.52
C MET A 69 5.11 -3.12 -10.18
N LEU A 70 5.29 -4.34 -9.65
CA LEU A 70 4.56 -5.52 -10.15
C LEU A 70 3.05 -5.40 -9.94
N ASP A 71 2.61 -4.93 -8.76
CA ASP A 71 1.18 -4.65 -8.51
C ASP A 71 0.63 -3.68 -9.55
N GLU A 72 1.34 -2.60 -9.87
CA GLU A 72 0.92 -1.68 -10.93
C GLU A 72 0.84 -2.36 -12.30
N CYS A 73 1.82 -3.20 -12.65
CA CYS A 73 1.83 -3.93 -13.92
C CYS A 73 0.62 -4.85 -14.06
N ILE A 74 0.17 -5.47 -12.97
CA ILE A 74 -1.04 -6.30 -12.97
C ILE A 74 -2.30 -5.45 -13.22
N ARG A 75 -2.34 -4.21 -12.71
CA ARG A 75 -3.48 -3.30 -12.90
C ARG A 75 -3.63 -2.80 -14.34
N LEU A 76 -2.52 -2.76 -15.08
CA LEU A 76 -2.52 -2.46 -16.52
C LEU A 76 -3.22 -3.55 -17.35
N LEU A 77 -3.17 -4.81 -16.91
CA LEU A 77 -3.75 -5.94 -17.63
C LEU A 77 -5.27 -5.89 -17.65
N LYS A 78 -5.85 -6.30 -18.79
CA LYS A 78 -7.27 -6.69 -18.92
C LYS A 78 -7.63 -7.83 -17.95
N LYS A 79 -8.88 -8.30 -18.00
CA LYS A 79 -9.37 -9.40 -17.14
C LYS A 79 -8.48 -10.63 -17.25
N ASP A 80 -8.16 -11.02 -18.48
CA ASP A 80 -7.20 -12.05 -18.81
C ASP A 80 -6.02 -11.38 -19.54
N GLY A 81 -4.81 -11.63 -19.09
CA GLY A 81 -3.63 -11.02 -19.70
C GLY A 81 -2.32 -11.68 -19.28
N TYR A 82 -1.22 -11.18 -19.82
CA TYR A 82 0.11 -11.75 -19.65
C TYR A 82 1.07 -10.74 -19.04
N LEU A 83 1.75 -11.15 -17.97
CA LEU A 83 2.84 -10.39 -17.39
C LEU A 83 4.16 -11.04 -17.76
N ILE A 84 4.98 -10.34 -18.54
CA ILE A 84 6.30 -10.78 -18.98
C ILE A 84 7.33 -10.14 -18.04
N VAL A 85 8.12 -10.96 -17.37
CA VAL A 85 9.14 -10.53 -16.41
C VAL A 85 10.51 -11.05 -16.81
N ARG A 86 11.45 -10.12 -17.02
CA ARG A 86 12.89 -10.43 -17.07
C ARG A 86 13.48 -10.29 -15.67
N THR A 87 14.19 -11.30 -15.18
CA THR A 87 14.78 -11.27 -13.83
C THR A 87 15.97 -12.20 -13.68
N ARG A 88 16.70 -12.11 -12.57
CA ARG A 88 17.75 -13.04 -12.17
C ARG A 88 17.64 -13.30 -10.67
N GLN A 89 18.05 -14.49 -10.24
CA GLN A 89 18.18 -14.81 -8.82
C GLN A 89 19.21 -13.87 -8.15
N SER A 90 18.80 -13.21 -7.07
CA SER A 90 19.66 -12.35 -6.25
C SER A 90 19.35 -12.50 -4.77
N ASN A 91 20.16 -11.90 -3.90
CA ASN A 91 19.90 -11.88 -2.46
C ASN A 91 18.68 -11.03 -2.09
N GLN A 92 18.21 -10.16 -2.98
CA GLN A 92 17.09 -9.24 -2.72
C GLN A 92 15.78 -9.74 -3.32
N ILE A 93 15.85 -10.32 -4.51
CA ILE A 93 14.70 -10.79 -5.28
C ILE A 93 15.05 -12.16 -5.84
N THR A 94 14.19 -13.14 -5.53
CA THR A 94 14.32 -14.52 -6.01
C THR A 94 13.07 -14.92 -6.80
N ILE A 95 13.21 -15.90 -7.69
CA ILE A 95 12.09 -16.42 -8.47
C ILE A 95 10.97 -16.96 -7.57
N PRO A 96 11.24 -17.73 -6.49
CA PRO A 96 10.21 -18.11 -5.54
C PRO A 96 9.48 -16.93 -4.89
N MET A 97 10.17 -15.81 -4.62
CA MET A 97 9.51 -14.60 -4.08
C MET A 97 8.53 -13.99 -5.08
N ILE A 98 8.90 -13.90 -6.35
CA ILE A 98 8.03 -13.38 -7.43
C ILE A 98 6.81 -14.30 -7.60
N LYS A 99 7.05 -15.60 -7.78
CA LYS A 99 5.99 -16.61 -7.94
C LYS A 99 5.07 -16.64 -6.72
N SER A 100 5.61 -16.58 -5.50
CA SER A 100 4.81 -16.53 -4.27
C SER A 100 3.99 -15.24 -4.16
N PHE A 101 4.50 -14.10 -4.60
CA PHE A 101 3.77 -12.83 -4.59
C PHE A 101 2.54 -12.90 -5.52
N LEU A 102 2.70 -13.45 -6.72
CA LEU A 102 1.60 -13.62 -7.66
C LEU A 102 0.61 -14.69 -7.20
N TRP A 103 1.10 -15.85 -6.74
CA TRP A 103 0.25 -17.00 -6.39
C TRP A 103 -0.55 -16.79 -5.10
N ARG A 104 -0.02 -16.06 -4.12
CA ARG A 104 -0.73 -15.83 -2.85
C ARG A 104 -1.82 -14.78 -2.93
N ASN A 105 -1.89 -14.01 -4.02
CA ASN A 105 -2.90 -12.98 -4.17
C ASN A 105 -4.29 -13.63 -4.38
N PRO A 106 -5.23 -13.47 -3.43
CA PRO A 106 -6.53 -14.12 -3.49
C PRO A 106 -7.44 -13.59 -4.60
N ASN A 107 -7.07 -12.46 -5.22
CA ASN A 107 -7.79 -11.78 -6.28
C ASN A 107 -7.22 -12.09 -7.68
N LEU A 108 -6.22 -12.99 -7.76
CA LEU A 108 -5.62 -13.42 -9.00
C LEU A 108 -5.69 -14.95 -9.13
N LYS A 109 -5.78 -15.42 -10.37
CA LYS A 109 -5.47 -16.79 -10.74
C LYS A 109 -4.31 -16.74 -11.73
N VAL A 110 -3.22 -17.42 -11.40
CA VAL A 110 -1.94 -17.25 -12.11
C VAL A 110 -1.40 -18.62 -12.51
N SER A 111 -0.96 -18.73 -13.76
CA SER A 111 -0.17 -19.87 -14.26
C SER A 111 1.11 -19.37 -14.92
N VAL A 112 2.13 -20.22 -14.96
CA VAL A 112 3.34 -19.96 -15.76
C VAL A 112 3.04 -20.43 -17.17
N PHE A 113 2.96 -19.49 -18.10
CA PHE A 113 2.73 -19.77 -19.52
C PHE A 113 4.04 -20.17 -20.23
N TYR A 114 5.13 -19.49 -19.87
CA TYR A 114 6.46 -19.75 -20.41
C TYR A 114 7.54 -19.40 -19.39
N GLU A 115 8.61 -20.17 -19.35
CA GLU A 115 9.79 -19.88 -18.54
C GLU A 115 11.05 -20.40 -19.24
N LYS A 116 12.03 -19.52 -19.44
CA LYS A 116 13.34 -19.88 -19.99
C LYS A 116 14.45 -19.21 -19.21
N CYS A 117 15.51 -19.98 -18.95
CA CYS A 117 16.76 -19.50 -18.34
C CYS A 117 17.84 -19.43 -19.43
N ALA A 118 18.48 -18.26 -19.58
CA ALA A 118 19.44 -17.99 -20.64
C ALA A 118 20.81 -18.70 -20.45
N SER A 119 21.10 -19.25 -19.27
CA SER A 119 22.35 -19.98 -19.01
C SER A 119 22.10 -21.36 -18.41
N ALA A 120 23.09 -22.26 -18.54
CA ALA A 120 23.03 -23.65 -18.07
C ALA A 120 23.01 -23.81 -16.53
N GLY A 121 22.78 -22.74 -15.76
CA GLY A 121 22.76 -22.77 -14.30
C GLY A 121 21.70 -21.85 -13.70
N PHE A 122 20.75 -22.45 -12.96
CA PHE A 122 19.61 -21.76 -12.32
C PHE A 122 20.00 -20.62 -11.36
N GLN A 123 21.22 -20.59 -10.84
CA GLN A 123 21.64 -19.58 -9.85
C GLN A 123 22.20 -18.30 -10.48
N LEU A 124 22.69 -18.35 -11.72
CA LEU A 124 23.34 -17.21 -12.37
C LEU A 124 22.65 -16.78 -13.67
N GLY A 125 21.74 -17.60 -14.19
CA GLY A 125 21.01 -17.29 -15.41
C GLY A 125 19.97 -16.19 -15.24
N GLU A 126 19.79 -15.44 -16.32
CA GLU A 126 18.65 -14.56 -16.51
C GLU A 126 17.43 -15.41 -16.92
N PHE A 127 16.30 -15.09 -16.32
CA PHE A 127 15.03 -15.74 -16.53
C PHE A 127 14.08 -14.79 -17.25
N ASN A 128 13.45 -15.33 -18.28
CA ASN A 128 12.32 -14.72 -18.96
C ASN A 128 11.10 -15.56 -18.62
N ILE A 129 10.17 -14.98 -17.86
CA ILE A 129 8.98 -15.67 -17.37
C ILE A 129 7.75 -14.93 -17.88
N ILE A 130 6.83 -15.66 -18.51
CA ILE A 130 5.51 -15.16 -18.86
C ILE A 130 4.50 -15.79 -17.91
N PHE A 131 3.83 -14.96 -17.13
CA PHE A 131 2.70 -15.35 -16.31
C PHE A 131 1.41 -15.05 -17.07
N GLN A 132 0.53 -16.04 -17.19
CA GLN A 132 -0.86 -15.80 -17.56
C GLN A 132 -1.64 -15.49 -16.28
N ILE A 133 -2.35 -14.37 -16.27
CA ILE A 133 -3.04 -13.83 -15.10
C ILE A 133 -4.51 -13.60 -15.48
N GLU A 134 -5.40 -14.25 -14.73
CA GLU A 134 -6.83 -13.92 -14.68
C GLU A 134 -7.07 -13.07 -13.41
N ARG A 135 -7.59 -11.86 -13.60
CA ARG A 135 -7.95 -10.92 -12.54
C ARG A 135 -9.39 -11.20 -12.07
N LEU A 136 -9.52 -11.71 -10.86
CA LEU A 136 -10.82 -12.01 -10.26
C LEU A 136 -11.51 -10.71 -9.83
N HIS A 137 -12.84 -10.72 -9.76
CA HIS A 137 -13.64 -9.54 -9.38
C HIS A 137 -13.42 -8.30 -10.28
N PHE A 138 -13.08 -8.51 -11.56
CA PHE A 138 -12.68 -7.45 -12.49
C PHE A 138 -13.63 -6.24 -12.50
N GLU A 139 -14.94 -6.49 -12.51
CA GLU A 139 -15.99 -5.46 -12.56
C GLU A 139 -16.01 -4.60 -11.29
N CYS A 140 -15.61 -5.15 -10.13
CA CYS A 140 -15.48 -4.43 -8.86
C CYS A 140 -14.36 -3.36 -8.89
N TYR A 141 -13.36 -3.52 -9.75
CA TYR A 141 -12.25 -2.56 -9.89
C TYR A 141 -12.61 -1.36 -10.79
N GLN A 142 -13.72 -1.44 -11.53
CA GLN A 142 -14.26 -0.34 -12.34
C GLN A 142 -15.38 0.41 -11.61
N SER A 143 -15.99 -0.21 -10.61
CA SER A 143 -17.11 0.39 -9.89
C SER A 143 -16.70 1.61 -9.07
N LYS A 144 -17.52 2.66 -9.19
CA LYS A 144 -17.42 3.92 -8.45
C LYS A 144 -18.31 3.96 -7.21
N LEU A 145 -19.06 2.88 -6.95
CA LEU A 145 -19.98 2.82 -5.83
C LEU A 145 -19.23 2.54 -4.53
N TRP A 146 -19.64 3.24 -3.48
CA TRP A 146 -19.02 3.19 -2.17
C TRP A 146 -20.01 2.77 -1.10
N THR A 147 -19.55 1.94 -0.19
CA THR A 147 -20.10 1.86 1.16
C THR A 147 -19.20 2.70 2.06
N PHE A 148 -19.73 3.82 2.56
CA PHE A 148 -19.11 4.63 3.60
C PHE A 148 -19.59 4.13 4.95
N SER A 149 -18.69 3.93 5.90
CA SER A 149 -19.08 3.47 7.23
C SER A 149 -18.43 4.27 8.34
N MET A 150 -19.22 4.50 9.39
CA MET A 150 -18.83 5.28 10.55
C MET A 150 -18.95 4.45 11.82
N LEU A 151 -17.84 4.38 12.57
CA LEU A 151 -17.77 3.84 13.93
C LEU A 151 -17.97 4.99 14.91
N THR A 152 -19.04 4.94 15.70
CA THR A 152 -19.33 6.00 16.68
C THR A 152 -19.83 5.46 18.01
N GLY A 153 -19.40 6.09 19.10
CA GLY A 153 -19.96 5.88 20.44
C GLY A 153 -21.19 6.77 20.73
N GLY A 154 -21.59 7.62 19.79
CA GLY A 154 -22.72 8.54 19.94
C GLY A 154 -22.44 9.77 20.80
N GLN A 155 -21.16 10.16 20.97
CA GLN A 155 -20.77 11.36 21.73
C GLN A 155 -20.32 12.52 20.82
N ARG A 156 -20.14 12.28 19.52
CA ARG A 156 -19.56 13.22 18.55
C ARG A 156 -20.52 13.52 17.39
N ASP A 157 -21.78 13.83 17.73
CA ASP A 157 -22.86 13.96 16.74
C ASP A 157 -22.56 15.00 15.66
N GLU A 158 -21.96 16.13 16.04
CA GLU A 158 -21.57 17.19 15.09
C GLU A 158 -20.57 16.67 14.04
N ASN A 159 -19.59 15.87 14.45
CA ASN A 159 -18.62 15.27 13.54
C ASN A 159 -19.26 14.21 12.64
N VAL A 160 -20.15 13.37 13.21
CA VAL A 160 -20.87 12.37 12.42
C VAL A 160 -21.74 13.07 11.38
N VAL A 161 -22.50 14.10 11.76
CA VAL A 161 -23.30 14.90 10.81
C VAL A 161 -22.41 15.54 9.74
N ARG A 162 -21.25 16.09 10.11
CA ARG A 162 -20.28 16.66 9.16
C ARG A 162 -19.79 15.61 8.16
N PHE A 163 -19.50 14.40 8.61
CA PHE A 163 -19.15 13.27 7.73
C PHE A 163 -20.30 12.91 6.78
N LEU A 164 -21.51 12.71 7.31
CA LEU A 164 -22.68 12.35 6.51
C LEU A 164 -22.98 13.40 5.45
N LYS A 165 -22.88 14.68 5.81
CA LYS A 165 -23.02 15.82 4.91
C LYS A 165 -21.94 15.82 3.83
N SER A 166 -20.68 15.58 4.18
CA SER A 166 -19.57 15.52 3.21
C SER A 166 -19.75 14.46 2.11
N ILE A 167 -20.58 13.44 2.36
CA ILE A 167 -20.99 12.43 1.36
C ILE A 167 -22.21 12.91 0.58
N ARG A 168 -23.31 13.25 1.27
CA ARG A 168 -24.60 13.55 0.61
C ARG A 168 -24.61 14.84 -0.20
N ASP A 169 -23.78 15.82 0.17
CA ASP A 169 -23.59 17.03 -0.65
C ASP A 169 -23.01 16.71 -2.05
N LYS A 170 -22.35 15.55 -2.21
CA LYS A 170 -21.75 15.07 -3.47
C LYS A 170 -22.48 13.89 -4.10
N ASP A 171 -23.45 13.32 -3.39
CA ASP A 171 -24.27 12.17 -3.81
C ASP A 171 -25.76 12.44 -3.53
N PRO A 172 -26.38 13.42 -4.23
CA PRO A 172 -27.78 13.80 -4.01
C PRO A 172 -28.76 12.71 -4.46
N GLU A 173 -28.32 11.77 -5.30
CA GLU A 173 -29.11 10.64 -5.78
C GLU A 173 -29.00 9.41 -4.87
N PHE A 174 -28.27 9.51 -3.75
CA PHE A 174 -28.10 8.42 -2.77
C PHE A 174 -27.58 7.11 -3.39
N LYS A 175 -26.68 7.21 -4.38
CA LYS A 175 -26.05 6.05 -5.03
C LYS A 175 -25.11 5.32 -4.10
N HIS A 176 -24.55 6.01 -3.11
CA HIS A 176 -23.64 5.45 -2.14
C HIS A 176 -24.37 5.00 -0.87
N GLU A 177 -23.93 3.86 -0.35
CA GLU A 177 -24.40 3.32 0.91
C GLU A 177 -23.68 4.02 2.07
N ILE A 178 -24.42 4.33 3.13
CA ILE A 178 -23.86 4.79 4.40
C ILE A 178 -24.28 3.83 5.51
N LEU A 179 -23.29 3.27 6.21
CA LEU A 179 -23.47 2.40 7.37
C LEU A 179 -23.02 3.11 8.65
N ILE A 180 -23.78 2.96 9.73
CA ILE A 180 -23.38 3.39 11.07
C ILE A 180 -23.30 2.19 11.99
N SER A 181 -22.16 2.03 12.65
CA SER A 181 -21.96 1.11 13.77
C SER A 181 -21.89 1.93 15.05
N GLY A 182 -23.04 2.14 15.69
CA GLY A 182 -23.22 2.99 16.86
C GLY A 182 -24.70 3.19 17.20
N PRO A 183 -25.02 4.01 18.21
CA PRO A 183 -26.41 4.24 18.62
C PRO A 183 -27.22 4.91 17.51
N GLN A 184 -28.49 4.51 17.39
CA GLN A 184 -29.44 5.12 16.47
C GLN A 184 -29.84 6.51 16.94
N LYS A 185 -29.80 7.49 16.02
CA LYS A 185 -30.18 8.88 16.28
C LYS A 185 -31.04 9.44 15.15
N GLU A 186 -32.09 10.18 15.50
CA GLU A 186 -32.96 10.86 14.54
C GLU A 186 -32.20 11.88 13.68
N LEU A 187 -31.20 12.55 14.26
CA LEU A 187 -30.36 13.52 13.56
C LEU A 187 -29.68 12.94 12.31
N TYR A 188 -29.48 11.61 12.23
CA TYR A 188 -28.86 10.94 11.08
C TYR A 188 -29.88 10.53 10.01
N ALA A 189 -31.17 10.53 10.31
CA ALA A 189 -32.23 10.07 9.41
C ALA A 189 -32.24 10.79 8.05
N PRO A 190 -32.01 12.12 7.94
CA PRO A 190 -32.00 12.82 6.66
C PRO A 190 -30.93 12.32 5.66
N TYR A 191 -29.92 11.60 6.14
CA TYR A 191 -28.81 11.12 5.31
C TYR A 191 -29.01 9.69 4.80
N ALA A 192 -30.18 9.09 5.06
CA ALA A 192 -30.54 7.72 4.65
C ALA A 192 -29.48 6.69 5.07
N VAL A 193 -29.10 6.72 6.34
CA VAL A 193 -28.13 5.79 6.92
C VAL A 193 -28.78 4.45 7.25
N LYS A 194 -28.01 3.37 7.12
CA LYS A 194 -28.37 2.05 7.67
C LYS A 194 -27.53 1.78 8.92
N TYR A 195 -28.12 1.10 9.90
CA TYR A 195 -27.40 0.70 11.09
C TYR A 195 -26.91 -0.74 10.95
N VAL A 196 -25.65 -0.96 11.30
CA VAL A 196 -25.08 -2.30 11.39
C VAL A 196 -25.60 -2.94 12.68
N ASP A 197 -26.06 -4.18 12.59
CA ASP A 197 -26.47 -4.94 13.77
C ASP A 197 -25.23 -5.28 14.62
N THR A 198 -25.09 -4.60 15.74
CA THR A 198 -24.02 -4.82 16.73
C THR A 198 -24.52 -5.53 17.98
N SER A 199 -25.68 -6.19 17.95
CA SER A 199 -26.25 -6.90 19.10
C SER A 199 -25.33 -7.99 19.68
N SER A 200 -24.47 -8.57 18.83
CA SER A 200 -23.46 -9.56 19.23
C SER A 200 -22.18 -8.95 19.84
N ILE A 201 -22.03 -7.62 19.79
CA ILE A 201 -20.84 -6.92 20.26
C ILE A 201 -20.96 -6.60 21.73
N ARG A 202 -19.88 -6.87 22.47
CA ARG A 202 -19.77 -6.54 23.88
C ARG A 202 -19.17 -5.15 24.03
N GLU A 203 -20.03 -4.15 24.24
CA GLU A 203 -19.63 -2.74 24.31
C GLU A 203 -18.57 -2.46 25.40
N ASN A 204 -18.58 -3.22 26.49
CA ASN A 204 -17.60 -3.09 27.57
C ASN A 204 -16.17 -3.56 27.20
N TYR A 205 -15.99 -4.28 26.10
CA TYR A 205 -14.67 -4.76 25.64
C TYR A 205 -14.12 -3.99 24.43
N ALA A 206 -14.82 -2.96 23.96
CA ALA A 206 -14.39 -2.16 22.81
C ALA A 206 -13.95 -3.02 21.61
N GLU A 207 -14.80 -3.98 21.20
CA GLU A 207 -14.51 -4.98 20.15
C GLU A 207 -14.46 -4.37 18.74
N ILE A 208 -13.48 -3.50 18.49
CA ILE A 208 -13.37 -2.69 17.27
C ILE A 208 -13.16 -3.56 16.03
N ALA A 209 -12.35 -4.62 16.11
CA ALA A 209 -12.12 -5.55 15.00
C ALA A 209 -13.42 -6.23 14.57
N ARG A 210 -14.20 -6.73 15.53
CA ARG A 210 -15.51 -7.33 15.28
C ARG A 210 -16.49 -6.34 14.67
N LYS A 211 -16.56 -5.11 15.17
CA LYS A 211 -17.39 -4.04 14.56
C LYS A 211 -16.99 -3.78 13.11
N LYS A 212 -15.69 -3.67 12.81
CA LYS A 212 -15.16 -3.50 11.44
C LYS A 212 -15.48 -4.70 10.53
N ASN A 213 -15.44 -5.92 11.07
CA ASN A 213 -15.83 -7.14 10.34
C ASN A 213 -17.35 -7.20 10.05
N LEU A 214 -18.21 -6.78 10.99
CA LEU A 214 -19.65 -6.68 10.77
C LEU A 214 -20.00 -5.62 9.72
N ILE A 215 -19.33 -4.46 9.74
CA ILE A 215 -19.41 -3.45 8.69
C ILE A 215 -19.02 -4.06 7.34
N ALA A 216 -17.89 -4.75 7.27
CA ALA A 216 -17.44 -5.38 6.03
C ALA A 216 -18.45 -6.40 5.53
N ALA A 217 -19.07 -7.19 6.41
CA ALA A 217 -20.12 -8.15 6.06
C ALA A 217 -21.38 -7.47 5.50
N ALA A 218 -21.83 -6.38 6.12
CA ALA A 218 -23.00 -5.62 5.72
C ALA A 218 -22.81 -4.79 4.44
N ALA A 219 -21.57 -4.40 4.12
CA ALA A 219 -21.27 -3.61 2.94
C ALA A 219 -21.66 -4.32 1.63
N THR A 220 -22.36 -3.58 0.77
CA THR A 220 -22.89 -4.09 -0.50
C THR A 220 -22.15 -3.57 -1.73
N HIS A 221 -21.45 -2.43 -1.62
CA HIS A 221 -20.71 -1.87 -2.75
C HIS A 221 -19.25 -2.35 -2.80
N PRO A 222 -18.58 -2.28 -3.98
CA PRO A 222 -17.22 -2.77 -4.14
C PRO A 222 -16.14 -2.02 -3.34
N ASN A 223 -16.32 -0.71 -3.16
CA ASN A 223 -15.39 0.12 -2.40
C ASN A 223 -15.92 0.34 -0.99
N LEU A 224 -15.11 0.03 0.02
CA LEU A 224 -15.46 0.22 1.43
C LEU A 224 -14.52 1.22 2.08
N MET A 225 -15.11 2.20 2.75
CA MET A 225 -14.41 3.07 3.68
C MET A 225 -14.95 2.84 5.09
N ILE A 226 -14.04 2.67 6.05
CA ILE A 226 -14.36 2.62 7.48
C ILE A 226 -13.64 3.75 8.19
N ALA A 227 -14.40 4.63 8.85
CA ALA A 227 -13.87 5.78 9.56
C ALA A 227 -14.37 5.81 11.02
N HIS A 228 -13.56 6.38 11.91
CA HIS A 228 -13.98 6.75 13.26
C HIS A 228 -14.74 8.09 13.25
N ASP A 229 -15.56 8.35 14.27
CA ASP A 229 -16.40 9.56 14.44
C ASP A 229 -15.65 10.89 14.71
N ARG A 230 -14.38 10.93 14.35
CA ARG A 230 -13.56 12.13 14.28
C ARG A 230 -13.27 12.58 12.85
N TYR A 231 -13.60 11.78 11.84
CA TYR A 231 -13.27 12.06 10.45
C TYR A 231 -14.43 12.65 9.65
N TRP A 232 -14.12 13.50 8.66
CA TRP A 232 -15.00 13.87 7.55
C TRP A 232 -14.21 13.95 6.24
N LEU A 233 -14.91 13.93 5.11
CA LEU A 233 -14.28 13.98 3.79
C LEU A 233 -14.06 15.42 3.36
N SER A 234 -12.99 15.64 2.60
CA SER A 234 -12.76 16.92 1.93
C SER A 234 -13.75 17.14 0.78
N ASP A 235 -13.98 18.41 0.43
CA ASP A 235 -14.88 18.77 -0.66
C ASP A 235 -14.44 18.22 -2.02
N THR A 236 -13.15 17.92 -2.18
CA THR A 236 -12.57 17.37 -3.41
C THR A 236 -12.41 15.85 -3.39
N PHE A 237 -12.79 15.17 -2.30
CA PHE A 237 -12.55 13.74 -2.08
C PHE A 237 -12.92 12.87 -3.29
N PHE A 238 -14.17 12.98 -3.77
CA PHE A 238 -14.66 12.19 -4.91
C PHE A 238 -13.93 12.53 -6.21
N LYS A 239 -13.72 13.83 -6.49
CA LYS A 239 -12.99 14.30 -7.68
C LYS A 239 -11.54 13.80 -7.68
N ASP A 240 -10.90 13.75 -6.53
CA ASP A 240 -9.53 13.29 -6.42
C ASP A 240 -9.43 11.76 -6.48
N PHE A 241 -10.46 11.03 -6.05
CA PHE A 241 -10.59 9.59 -6.32
C PHE A 241 -10.76 9.28 -7.80
N GLU A 242 -11.51 10.08 -8.55
CA GLU A 242 -11.62 9.94 -10.01
C GLU A 242 -10.26 10.07 -10.71
N LYS A 243 -9.39 10.97 -10.22
CA LYS A 243 -8.02 11.11 -10.73
C LYS A 243 -7.11 9.94 -10.33
N TYR A 244 -7.31 9.37 -9.14
CA TYR A 244 -6.51 8.24 -8.64
C TYR A 244 -6.93 6.90 -9.27
N GLY A 245 -8.22 6.75 -9.58
CA GLY A 245 -8.85 5.54 -10.09
C GLY A 245 -9.33 4.58 -8.99
N TYR A 246 -10.17 3.63 -9.41
CA TYR A 246 -10.82 2.65 -8.53
C TYR A 246 -10.14 1.27 -8.55
N ASP A 247 -9.07 1.12 -9.33
CA ASP A 247 -8.29 -0.10 -9.40
C ASP A 247 -7.25 -0.14 -8.26
N PHE A 248 -7.71 -0.51 -7.07
CA PHE A 248 -6.91 -0.73 -5.85
C PHE A 248 -7.51 -1.89 -5.06
N ASP A 249 -6.75 -2.47 -4.12
CA ASP A 249 -7.26 -3.49 -3.19
C ASP A 249 -7.28 -2.96 -1.75
N PHE A 250 -6.20 -2.31 -1.33
CA PHE A 250 -6.04 -1.72 -0.01
C PHE A 250 -5.30 -0.39 -0.12
N LEU A 251 -5.80 0.65 0.54
CA LEU A 251 -5.41 2.03 0.29
C LEU A 251 -5.26 2.84 1.58
N ALA A 252 -4.12 3.48 1.71
CA ALA A 252 -3.90 4.58 2.62
C ALA A 252 -4.30 5.89 1.91
N VAL A 253 -5.31 6.57 2.44
CA VAL A 253 -5.74 7.90 1.96
C VAL A 253 -5.10 8.96 2.83
N LYS A 254 -4.69 10.07 2.23
CA LYS A 254 -4.12 11.20 2.97
C LYS A 254 -5.07 11.66 4.08
N GLN A 255 -4.53 11.85 5.29
CA GLN A 255 -5.31 12.35 6.43
C GLN A 255 -4.70 13.65 6.90
N LEU A 256 -5.55 14.63 7.20
CA LEU A 256 -5.15 15.93 7.74
C LEU A 256 -5.82 16.15 9.09
N TRP A 257 -5.16 16.87 9.97
CA TRP A 257 -5.81 17.56 11.08
C TRP A 257 -6.70 18.68 10.55
N ASP A 258 -7.62 19.14 11.38
CA ASP A 258 -8.55 20.23 11.03
C ASP A 258 -7.89 21.59 10.82
N ASP A 259 -6.67 21.77 11.32
CA ASP A 259 -5.81 22.93 11.02
C ASP A 259 -4.98 22.79 9.74
N GLY A 260 -5.06 21.64 9.06
CA GLY A 260 -4.39 21.36 7.80
C GLY A 260 -3.05 20.61 7.92
N ASP A 261 -2.54 20.38 9.14
CA ASP A 261 -1.33 19.57 9.33
C ASP A 261 -1.56 18.11 8.94
N GLU A 262 -0.53 17.41 8.49
CA GLU A 262 -0.67 16.02 8.07
C GLU A 262 -0.79 15.06 9.27
N TYR A 263 -1.81 14.20 9.23
CA TYR A 263 -2.01 13.12 10.19
C TYR A 263 -1.30 11.84 9.72
N PRO A 264 -0.62 11.06 10.59
CA PRO A 264 0.04 9.83 10.18
C PRO A 264 -0.93 8.75 9.68
N TYR A 265 -1.04 8.60 8.35
CA TYR A 265 -1.96 7.65 7.70
C TYR A 265 -1.27 6.44 7.06
N TYR A 266 0.01 6.58 6.70
CA TYR A 266 0.84 5.53 6.12
C TYR A 266 2.13 5.43 6.93
N CYS A 267 2.25 4.36 7.70
CA CYS A 267 3.24 4.26 8.78
C CYS A 267 3.98 2.92 8.73
N PHE A 268 5.11 2.82 9.39
CA PHE A 268 5.77 1.53 9.63
C PHE A 268 6.20 1.40 11.09
N VAL A 269 6.40 0.16 11.52
CA VAL A 269 6.93 -0.21 12.84
C VAL A 269 8.36 -0.74 12.71
N TYR A 270 9.17 -0.69 13.78
CA TYR A 270 10.54 -1.22 13.74
C TYR A 270 10.64 -2.74 13.82
N ASN A 271 9.58 -3.39 14.32
CA ASN A 271 9.53 -4.83 14.50
C ASN A 271 8.32 -5.42 13.74
N ASN A 272 8.54 -6.52 13.04
CA ASN A 272 7.54 -7.23 12.26
C ASN A 272 6.80 -8.33 13.05
N ASP A 273 7.17 -8.58 14.31
CA ASP A 273 6.60 -9.67 15.14
C ASP A 273 5.40 -9.23 15.99
N LEU A 274 4.61 -8.24 15.54
CA LEU A 274 3.48 -7.66 16.30
C LEU A 274 3.86 -7.25 17.73
N THR A 275 5.13 -6.90 17.93
CA THR A 275 5.62 -6.40 19.21
C THR A 275 5.42 -4.90 19.26
N TRP A 276 4.92 -4.40 20.38
CA TRP A 276 4.77 -2.97 20.63
C TRP A 276 6.05 -2.21 20.31
N SER A 277 5.95 -1.26 19.39
CA SER A 277 7.06 -0.39 18.99
C SER A 277 6.53 0.97 18.57
N TYR A 278 7.43 1.94 18.42
CA TYR A 278 7.05 3.28 18.00
C TYR A 278 6.71 3.27 16.51
N PRO A 279 5.47 3.64 16.14
CA PRO A 279 5.13 3.83 14.75
C PRO A 279 5.81 5.09 14.21
N VAL A 280 6.16 5.01 12.93
CA VAL A 280 6.86 6.05 12.20
C VAL A 280 6.11 6.33 10.91
N LYS A 281 5.86 7.61 10.63
CA LYS A 281 5.26 8.02 9.36
C LYS A 281 6.22 7.72 8.21
N SER A 282 5.71 7.14 7.12
CA SER A 282 6.46 6.94 5.88
C SER A 282 6.15 8.05 4.89
N ASP A 283 7.15 8.85 4.53
CA ASP A 283 7.04 9.91 3.51
C ASP A 283 7.48 9.42 2.11
N ASN A 284 8.04 8.21 2.01
CA ASN A 284 8.47 7.64 0.74
C ASN A 284 7.50 6.55 0.28
N TYR A 285 6.50 6.95 -0.51
CA TYR A 285 5.48 6.04 -1.04
C TYR A 285 6.00 5.09 -2.13
N GLN A 286 7.24 5.24 -2.61
CA GLN A 286 7.85 4.27 -3.52
C GLN A 286 8.44 3.06 -2.78
N TYR A 287 8.52 3.11 -1.45
CA TYR A 287 9.04 2.02 -0.62
C TYR A 287 7.94 1.37 0.19
N LEU A 288 7.84 0.06 0.04
CA LEU A 288 7.06 -0.82 0.89
C LEU A 288 8.02 -1.58 1.82
N PHE A 289 8.09 -1.16 3.07
CA PHE A 289 8.84 -1.86 4.11
C PHE A 289 8.08 -3.14 4.50
N ASN A 290 8.36 -4.22 3.79
CA ASN A 290 7.62 -5.48 3.90
C ASN A 290 7.54 -5.97 5.35
N TYR A 291 6.32 -6.29 5.82
CA TYR A 291 5.96 -6.66 7.20
C TYR A 291 6.10 -5.59 8.28
N TYR A 292 6.65 -4.41 7.94
CA TYR A 292 6.76 -3.27 8.84
C TYR A 292 5.73 -2.20 8.52
N GLN A 293 5.34 -2.07 7.25
CA GLN A 293 4.38 -1.08 6.79
C GLN A 293 2.96 -1.42 7.27
N TYR A 294 2.21 -0.40 7.69
CA TYR A 294 0.79 -0.47 7.99
C TYR A 294 0.03 0.80 7.60
N VAL A 295 -1.28 0.68 7.45
CA VAL A 295 -2.21 1.80 7.23
C VAL A 295 -2.93 2.10 8.54
N ASN A 296 -3.04 3.37 8.92
CA ASN A 296 -3.69 3.76 10.16
C ASN A 296 -5.17 3.32 10.21
N GLY A 297 -5.56 2.63 11.28
CA GLY A 297 -6.89 2.04 11.46
C GLY A 297 -8.04 3.00 11.71
N GLY A 298 -7.76 4.29 11.96
CA GLY A 298 -8.79 5.31 12.16
C GLY A 298 -9.59 5.63 10.89
N PHE A 299 -8.97 5.43 9.73
CA PHE A 299 -9.56 5.64 8.42
C PHE A 299 -8.99 4.62 7.42
N THR A 300 -9.79 3.60 7.11
CA THR A 300 -9.39 2.45 6.27
C THR A 300 -10.17 2.48 4.96
N VAL A 301 -9.47 2.37 3.82
CA VAL A 301 -10.09 2.23 2.50
C VAL A 301 -9.61 0.93 1.85
N VAL A 302 -10.57 0.08 1.48
CA VAL A 302 -10.30 -1.29 1.03
C VAL A 302 -11.40 -1.78 0.09
N LYS A 303 -11.10 -2.74 -0.77
CA LYS A 303 -12.13 -3.46 -1.51
C LYS A 303 -12.92 -4.38 -0.60
N THR A 304 -14.24 -4.30 -0.69
CA THR A 304 -15.16 -5.06 0.16
C THR A 304 -14.91 -6.56 0.07
N HIS A 305 -14.69 -7.11 -1.13
CA HIS A 305 -14.40 -8.54 -1.29
C HIS A 305 -13.10 -8.96 -0.61
N SER A 306 -12.08 -8.09 -0.60
CA SER A 306 -10.79 -8.36 0.03
C SER A 306 -10.92 -8.36 1.55
N LEU A 307 -11.60 -7.37 2.13
CA LEU A 307 -11.80 -7.32 3.59
C LEU A 307 -12.73 -8.43 4.09
N LYS A 308 -13.78 -8.81 3.34
CA LYS A 308 -14.64 -9.95 3.69
C LYS A 308 -13.88 -11.28 3.76
N LYS A 309 -12.81 -11.43 2.95
CA LYS A 309 -11.99 -12.63 2.89
C LYS A 309 -10.90 -12.67 3.97
N ILE A 310 -10.14 -11.59 4.11
CA ILE A 310 -8.99 -11.53 5.03
C ILE A 310 -9.43 -11.25 6.48
N LYS A 311 -10.34 -10.29 6.65
CA LYS A 311 -10.92 -9.83 7.93
C LYS A 311 -9.90 -9.26 8.92
N PHE A 312 -10.40 -8.45 9.85
CA PHE A 312 -9.67 -8.13 11.08
C PHE A 312 -9.64 -9.36 12.00
N ASN A 313 -8.61 -9.48 12.83
CA ASN A 313 -8.58 -10.48 13.89
C ASN A 313 -9.56 -10.11 15.02
N ASP A 314 -10.64 -10.89 15.15
CA ASP A 314 -11.71 -10.68 16.16
C ASP A 314 -11.23 -10.68 17.62
N LEU A 315 -10.00 -11.17 17.88
CA LEU A 315 -9.40 -11.19 19.21
C LEU A 315 -8.73 -9.87 19.61
N LEU A 316 -8.57 -8.93 18.67
CA LEU A 316 -7.95 -7.63 18.92
C LEU A 316 -9.02 -6.57 19.21
N PHE A 317 -8.86 -5.92 20.36
CA PHE A 317 -9.71 -4.81 20.80
C PHE A 317 -9.12 -3.46 20.38
N TRP A 318 -9.84 -2.38 20.72
CA TRP A 318 -9.35 -1.03 20.49
C TRP A 318 -7.97 -0.80 21.13
N GLU A 319 -7.07 -0.14 20.40
CA GLU A 319 -5.67 0.11 20.77
C GLU A 319 -4.80 -1.14 20.93
N GLN A 320 -5.15 -2.26 20.27
CA GLN A 320 -4.35 -3.49 20.30
C GLN A 320 -3.69 -3.83 18.95
N MET A 321 -3.21 -2.81 18.23
CA MET A 321 -2.50 -2.95 16.96
C MET A 321 -3.31 -3.66 15.86
N GLU A 322 -4.65 -3.50 15.85
CA GLU A 322 -5.51 -4.22 14.91
C GLU A 322 -5.26 -3.84 13.44
N ASP A 323 -4.81 -2.60 13.22
CA ASP A 323 -4.49 -2.06 11.90
C ASP A 323 -3.12 -2.52 11.39
N VAL A 324 -2.15 -2.64 12.29
CA VAL A 324 -0.84 -3.27 12.02
C VAL A 324 -1.04 -4.73 11.65
N GLU A 325 -1.79 -5.48 12.46
CA GLU A 325 -2.06 -6.90 12.23
C GLU A 325 -2.81 -7.12 10.92
N LEU A 326 -3.88 -6.35 10.66
CA LEU A 326 -4.61 -6.42 9.40
C LEU A 326 -3.67 -6.16 8.21
N THR A 327 -2.85 -5.12 8.26
CA THR A 327 -1.96 -4.80 7.14
C THR A 327 -0.94 -5.91 6.91
N GLN A 328 -0.39 -6.49 7.98
CA GLN A 328 0.49 -7.65 7.84
C GLN A 328 -0.22 -8.85 7.21
N GLU A 329 -1.47 -9.10 7.57
CA GLU A 329 -2.25 -10.17 6.96
C GLU A 329 -2.49 -9.91 5.46
N PHE A 330 -2.89 -8.69 5.08
CA PHE A 330 -2.96 -8.29 3.67
C PHE A 330 -1.65 -8.53 2.90
N LEU A 331 -0.50 -8.17 3.51
CA LEU A 331 0.81 -8.41 2.93
C LEU A 331 1.16 -9.90 2.79
N LYS A 332 0.73 -10.77 3.72
CA LYS A 332 0.91 -12.23 3.59
C LYS A 332 0.14 -12.79 2.39
N HIS A 333 -1.03 -12.19 2.09
CA HIS A 333 -1.84 -12.45 0.90
C HIS A 333 -1.41 -11.64 -0.32
N SER A 334 -0.22 -11.03 -0.30
CA SER A 334 0.35 -10.26 -1.42
C SER A 334 -0.54 -9.12 -1.92
N ILE A 335 -1.43 -8.62 -1.06
CA ILE A 335 -2.15 -7.37 -1.27
C ILE A 335 -1.38 -6.29 -0.54
N ILE A 336 -0.85 -5.35 -1.30
CA ILE A 336 -0.03 -4.26 -0.75
C ILE A 336 -0.91 -3.01 -0.49
N PRO A 337 -0.64 -2.25 0.58
CA PRO A 337 -1.25 -0.95 0.75
C PRO A 337 -0.67 0.04 -0.26
N ARG A 338 -1.51 0.60 -1.13
CA ARG A 338 -1.16 1.75 -1.97
C ARG A 338 -1.45 3.05 -1.23
N VAL A 339 -1.00 4.17 -1.78
CA VAL A 339 -1.18 5.51 -1.22
C VAL A 339 -1.91 6.37 -2.24
N ASN A 340 -3.08 6.89 -1.85
CA ASN A 340 -3.76 7.97 -2.56
C ASN A 340 -3.45 9.29 -1.85
N TYR A 341 -2.50 10.02 -2.41
CA TYR A 341 -2.06 11.32 -1.91
C TYR A 341 -2.90 12.50 -2.46
N LEU A 342 -3.83 12.22 -3.38
CA LEU A 342 -4.69 13.23 -3.99
C LEU A 342 -5.94 13.45 -3.13
N ALA A 343 -6.69 12.38 -2.86
CA ALA A 343 -7.86 12.45 -2.00
C ALA A 343 -7.42 12.53 -0.53
N HIS A 344 -8.16 13.27 0.28
CA HIS A 344 -7.89 13.34 1.71
C HIS A 344 -9.15 13.41 2.57
N ALA A 345 -9.01 12.91 3.79
CA ALA A 345 -9.96 13.08 4.88
C ALA A 345 -9.37 14.01 5.94
N VAL A 346 -10.23 14.62 6.73
CA VAL A 346 -9.84 15.50 7.82
C VAL A 346 -10.30 14.87 9.13
N THR A 347 -9.46 14.90 10.16
CA THR A 347 -9.77 14.46 11.52
C THR A 347 -9.81 15.65 12.47
N ALA A 348 -10.82 15.70 13.35
CA ALA A 348 -10.88 16.67 14.43
C ALA A 348 -9.65 16.54 15.33
N PHE A 349 -9.10 17.69 15.72
CA PHE A 349 -8.06 17.76 16.73
C PHE A 349 -8.66 17.56 18.13
N ASP A 350 -8.13 16.64 18.92
CA ASP A 350 -8.64 16.30 20.26
C ASP A 350 -7.88 17.00 21.39
N GLY A 351 -7.14 18.06 21.08
CA GLY A 351 -6.59 18.98 22.09
C GLY A 351 -5.44 18.44 22.93
N THR A 352 -5.08 17.16 22.81
CA THR A 352 -4.04 16.55 23.65
C THR A 352 -3.09 15.69 22.82
N LYS A 353 -1.99 16.33 22.38
CA LYS A 353 -0.77 15.71 21.82
C LYS A 353 -0.93 15.13 20.40
N ARG A 354 -0.71 16.00 19.39
CA ARG A 354 -0.72 15.72 17.92
C ARG A 354 -0.05 14.43 17.44
N SER A 355 0.83 13.81 18.23
CA SER A 355 1.63 12.67 17.79
C SER A 355 2.41 11.99 18.92
N GLN A 356 2.02 12.05 20.20
CA GLN A 356 2.87 11.43 21.23
C GLN A 356 3.03 9.91 21.07
N GLY A 357 2.13 9.25 20.34
CA GLY A 357 2.28 7.86 19.91
C GLY A 357 3.13 7.66 18.65
N PHE A 358 3.46 8.71 17.87
CA PHE A 358 4.17 8.62 16.59
C PHE A 358 5.51 9.36 16.64
N LYS A 359 6.58 8.66 16.28
CA LYS A 359 7.89 9.30 16.10
C LYS A 359 8.00 9.83 14.67
N MET A 360 8.48 11.07 14.51
CA MET A 360 8.92 11.55 13.21
C MET A 360 10.19 10.79 12.80
N PHE A 361 10.24 10.31 11.56
CA PHE A 361 11.41 9.59 11.05
C PHE A 361 12.64 10.51 11.11
N ASP A 362 13.66 10.13 11.88
CA ASP A 362 14.91 10.86 11.96
C ASP A 362 16.08 10.08 11.30
N LEU A 363 17.23 10.75 11.15
CA LEU A 363 18.43 10.15 10.55
C LEU A 363 18.91 8.90 11.33
N PHE A 364 18.65 8.84 12.64
CA PHE A 364 19.01 7.72 13.50
C PHE A 364 18.15 6.49 13.19
N ASP A 365 16.88 6.72 12.91
CA ASP A 365 15.92 5.72 12.49
C ASP A 365 16.27 5.17 11.10
N GLY A 366 16.65 6.04 10.16
CA GLY A 366 17.16 5.64 8.86
C GLY A 366 18.44 4.80 8.96
N LEU A 367 19.37 5.15 9.85
CA LEU A 367 20.58 4.36 10.12
C LEU A 367 20.26 3.02 10.79
N LYS A 368 19.28 2.95 11.69
CA LYS A 368 18.86 1.69 12.32
C LYS A 368 18.18 0.76 11.34
N ILE A 369 17.27 1.26 10.51
CA ILE A 369 16.64 0.47 9.44
C ILE A 369 17.68 0.04 8.42
N TRP A 370 18.56 0.95 7.98
CA TRP A 370 19.63 0.60 7.05
C TRP A 370 20.57 -0.45 7.64
N ASN A 371 20.99 -0.30 8.90
CA ASN A 371 21.81 -1.29 9.57
C ASN A 371 21.05 -2.61 9.75
N PHE A 372 19.77 -2.61 10.11
CA PHE A 372 18.96 -3.80 10.23
C PHE A 372 18.82 -4.54 8.89
N VAL A 373 18.52 -3.81 7.82
CA VAL A 373 18.43 -4.34 6.44
C VAL A 373 19.78 -4.85 5.94
N GLN A 374 20.88 -4.17 6.26
CA GLN A 374 22.23 -4.65 5.98
C GLN A 374 22.55 -5.92 6.78
N HIS A 375 22.25 -5.97 8.08
CA HIS A 375 22.56 -7.13 8.92
C HIS A 375 21.69 -8.35 8.61
N ALA A 376 20.42 -8.16 8.23
CA ALA A 376 19.55 -9.20 7.70
C ALA A 376 20.08 -9.78 6.38
N ASN A 377 20.78 -8.98 5.56
CA ASN A 377 21.43 -9.43 4.32
C ASN A 377 22.86 -9.98 4.50
N ILE A 378 23.58 -9.59 5.57
CA ILE A 378 24.95 -10.03 5.84
C ILE A 378 25.02 -11.37 6.57
N GLY A 379 23.89 -11.86 7.11
CA GLY A 379 23.81 -13.20 7.75
C GLY A 379 24.14 -14.39 6.82
N LYS A 380 24.29 -14.17 5.51
CA LYS A 380 24.64 -15.19 4.51
C LYS A 380 25.83 -14.83 3.60
N LEU A 381 26.63 -13.82 3.93
CA LEU A 381 27.86 -13.54 3.18
C LEU A 381 29.04 -14.32 3.76
N ASN A 382 29.40 -15.42 3.09
CA ASN A 382 30.77 -15.94 3.18
C ASN A 382 31.72 -14.82 2.76
N ASN A 383 32.63 -14.47 3.68
CA ASN A 383 33.58 -13.37 3.58
C ASN A 383 34.46 -13.49 2.31
N PRO A 384 34.24 -12.67 1.25
CA PRO A 384 35.01 -12.79 0.02
C PRO A 384 36.41 -12.14 0.12
N LEU A 385 36.74 -11.49 1.25
CA LEU A 385 37.99 -10.74 1.41
C LEU A 385 38.83 -11.17 2.62
N GLY A 386 38.44 -12.21 3.36
CA GLY A 386 39.19 -12.71 4.53
C GLY A 386 39.38 -11.69 5.67
N LEU A 387 38.79 -10.49 5.59
CA LEU A 387 38.98 -9.45 6.59
C LEU A 387 38.13 -9.75 7.82
N ASN A 388 38.74 -9.65 9.00
CA ASN A 388 38.05 -9.78 10.28
C ASN A 388 36.91 -8.73 10.36
N LYS A 389 35.68 -9.21 10.63
CA LYS A 389 34.41 -8.46 10.71
C LYS A 389 34.52 -7.13 11.47
N ARG A 390 35.38 -7.06 12.49
CA ARG A 390 35.65 -5.83 13.28
C ARG A 390 36.32 -4.71 12.48
N ASN A 391 37.22 -5.04 11.56
CA ASN A 391 38.02 -4.06 10.83
C ASN A 391 37.26 -3.40 9.68
N TYR A 392 36.36 -4.14 9.03
CA TYR A 392 35.49 -3.59 7.97
C TYR A 392 34.52 -2.55 8.55
N ILE A 393 33.85 -2.89 9.66
CA ILE A 393 32.94 -2.00 10.37
C ILE A 393 33.67 -0.74 10.88
N LYS A 394 34.86 -0.88 11.48
CA LYS A 394 35.67 0.27 11.92
C LYS A 394 36.00 1.23 10.79
N LYS A 395 36.44 0.70 9.63
CA LYS A 395 36.85 1.53 8.48
C LYS A 395 35.68 2.29 7.87
N TRP A 396 34.50 1.69 7.86
CA TRP A 396 33.27 2.32 7.37
C TRP A 396 32.71 3.37 8.33
N VAL A 397 32.67 3.06 9.63
CA VAL A 397 32.26 4.02 10.68
C VAL A 397 33.17 5.25 10.66
N LEU A 398 34.49 5.08 10.55
CA LEU A 398 35.46 6.19 10.49
C LEU A 398 35.29 7.07 9.23
N LYS A 399 34.92 6.48 8.09
CA LYS A 399 34.71 7.22 6.84
C LYS A 399 33.38 7.98 6.84
N PHE A 400 32.38 7.45 7.53
CA PHE A 400 31.05 8.07 7.67
C PHE A 400 31.07 9.22 8.70
N THR A 401 31.67 9.01 9.88
CA THR A 401 31.76 10.03 10.94
C THR A 401 32.58 11.23 10.51
N SER A 402 33.67 11.04 9.75
CA SER A 402 34.55 12.13 9.31
C SER A 402 33.96 13.04 8.23
N ARG A 403 32.94 12.60 7.49
CA ARG A 403 32.36 13.38 6.37
C ARG A 403 30.96 13.91 6.64
N VAL A 404 30.12 13.13 7.32
CA VAL A 404 28.69 13.44 7.45
C VAL A 404 28.41 14.31 8.68
N ILE A 405 29.09 14.06 9.80
CA ILE A 405 28.89 14.84 11.05
C ILE A 405 29.25 16.33 10.87
N PRO A 406 30.38 16.70 10.23
CA PRO A 406 30.70 18.11 10.01
C PRO A 406 29.71 18.82 9.08
N MET A 407 29.12 18.10 8.12
CA MET A 407 28.13 18.64 7.19
C MET A 407 26.79 18.92 7.89
N LEU A 408 26.37 18.03 8.78
CA LEU A 408 25.13 18.17 9.56
C LEU A 408 25.24 19.27 10.63
N ASN A 409 26.39 19.39 11.30
CA ASN A 409 26.63 20.49 12.24
C ASN A 409 26.57 21.86 11.54
N LYS A 410 27.01 21.95 10.28
CA LYS A 410 26.84 23.17 9.45
C LYS A 410 25.38 23.45 9.11
N LEU A 411 24.57 22.42 8.82
CA LEU A 411 23.15 22.58 8.53
C LEU A 411 22.36 23.00 9.77
N GLU A 412 22.68 22.45 10.94
CA GLU A 412 22.06 22.81 12.21
C GLU A 412 22.39 24.24 12.63
N GLN A 413 23.65 24.66 12.49
CA GLN A 413 24.04 26.07 12.71
C GLN A 413 23.32 27.03 11.75
N LYS A 414 23.13 26.63 10.49
CA LYS A 414 22.41 27.42 9.48
C LYS A 414 20.90 27.51 9.76
N TRP A 415 20.34 26.49 10.41
CA TRP A 415 18.94 26.47 10.82
C TRP A 415 18.71 27.34 12.06
N ARG A 416 19.59 27.27 13.06
CA ARG A 416 19.52 28.08 14.30
C ARG A 416 19.85 29.57 14.13
N SER A 417 20.44 29.96 13.01
CA SER A 417 20.82 31.35 12.72
C SER A 417 19.80 32.13 11.89
N LYS A 418 18.65 31.52 11.53
CA LYS A 418 17.54 32.27 10.93
C LYS A 418 16.75 32.99 12.05
N PRO A 419 16.62 34.32 12.01
CA PRO A 419 15.72 35.03 12.92
C PRO A 419 14.27 34.60 12.63
N ASN A 420 13.48 34.43 13.69
CA ASN A 420 12.04 34.13 13.61
C ASN A 420 11.27 35.20 12.84
#